data_AF-A0A1I7IT04-F1
#
_entry.id   AF-A0A1I7IT04-F1
#
_cell.length_a   1.000
_cell.length_b   1.000
_cell.length_c   1.000
_cell.angle_alpha   90.00
_cell.angle_beta   90.00
_cell.angle_gamma   90.00
#
_symmetry.space_group_name_H-M   'P 1'
#
loop_
_entity.id
_entity.type
_entity.pdbx_description
1 polymer ?
#
loop_
_entity_poly.entity_id
_entity_poly.type
_entity_poly.pdbx_seq_one_letter_code
_entity_poly.pdbx_strand_id
1 'polypeptide(L)'
;MSKKPAFDMSSLLAEKGQGAPAEDAPSRPIIKEARQKELINRRISEKENTKIASSEFVNLGFKVPREFRHRLRKIAAAQDVTLVEVLREAINLYEKHHTSEI
;
A
#
# COMPACT_ATOMS: atom_id res chain seq x y z
N MET A 1 51.41 12.82 -23.35
CA MET A 1 50.40 12.38 -22.35
C MET A 1 49.75 13.61 -21.73
N SER A 2 48.72 14.18 -22.37
CA SER A 2 48.03 15.39 -21.88
C SER A 2 47.06 15.03 -20.75
N LYS A 3 47.30 15.51 -19.53
CA LYS A 3 46.35 15.38 -18.41
C LYS A 3 45.25 16.43 -18.58
N LYS A 4 44.03 16.01 -18.94
CA LYS A 4 42.86 16.90 -18.87
C LYS A 4 42.47 17.06 -17.39
N PRO A 5 42.27 18.28 -16.87
CA PRO A 5 41.79 18.46 -15.51
C PRO A 5 40.37 17.91 -15.40
N ALA A 6 40.05 17.28 -14.27
CA ALA A 6 38.73 16.74 -13.99
C ALA A 6 37.69 17.86 -13.98
N PHE A 7 36.54 17.61 -14.61
CA PHE A 7 35.44 18.56 -14.69
C PHE A 7 34.80 18.72 -13.31
N ASP A 8 34.84 19.93 -12.76
CA ASP A 8 34.38 20.22 -11.41
C ASP A 8 32.85 20.45 -11.40
N MET A 9 32.13 19.46 -10.88
CA MET A 9 30.66 19.41 -10.82
C MET A 9 30.08 20.21 -9.64
N SER A 10 30.92 20.92 -8.88
CA SER A 10 30.52 21.64 -7.67
C SER A 10 29.48 22.76 -7.93
N SER A 11 29.38 23.27 -9.16
CA SER A 11 28.34 24.27 -9.55
C SER A 11 26.94 23.67 -9.77
N LEU A 12 26.82 22.34 -9.88
CA LEU A 12 25.52 21.65 -10.00
C LEU A 12 24.92 21.27 -8.64
N LEU A 13 25.69 21.41 -7.56
CA LEU A 13 25.20 21.24 -6.20
C LEU A 13 24.54 22.55 -5.75
N ALA A 14 23.22 22.64 -5.94
CA ALA A 14 22.44 23.72 -5.37
C ALA A 14 22.54 23.69 -3.84
N GLU A 15 23.01 24.79 -3.25
CA GLU A 15 23.07 24.93 -1.80
C GLU A 15 21.65 24.98 -1.24
N LYS A 16 21.28 23.93 -0.50
CA LYS A 16 19.94 23.75 0.07
C LYS A 16 19.67 24.84 1.11
N GLY A 17 18.96 25.90 0.73
CA GLY A 17 18.50 26.92 1.67
C GLY A 17 18.44 28.35 1.15
N GLN A 18 18.90 28.64 -0.06
CA GLN A 18 18.95 30.02 -0.58
C GLN A 18 17.63 30.54 -1.19
N GLY A 19 16.48 29.97 -0.80
CA GLY A 19 15.17 30.49 -1.20
C GLY A 19 14.69 31.56 -0.23
N ALA A 20 15.00 32.83 -0.50
CA ALA A 20 14.36 33.94 0.21
C ALA A 20 12.97 34.22 -0.41
N PRO A 21 11.93 34.48 0.40
CA PRO A 21 10.64 34.88 -0.12
C PRO A 21 10.76 36.24 -0.84
N ALA A 22 10.19 36.33 -2.05
CA ALA A 22 10.12 37.59 -2.79
C ALA A 22 9.28 38.62 -2.01
N GLU A 23 9.68 39.89 -2.06
CA GLU A 23 9.06 40.99 -1.28
C GLU A 23 7.56 41.19 -1.55
N ASP A 24 7.06 40.75 -2.70
CA ASP A 24 5.66 40.88 -3.11
C ASP A 24 4.75 39.74 -2.59
N ALA A 25 5.29 38.84 -1.75
CA ALA A 25 4.50 37.77 -1.17
C ALA A 25 3.58 38.32 -0.05
N PRO A 26 2.24 38.19 -0.17
CA PRO A 26 1.34 38.65 0.88
C PRO A 26 1.60 37.88 2.18
N SER A 27 1.97 38.61 3.24
CA SER A 27 2.23 38.06 4.57
C SER A 27 0.94 37.51 5.18
N ARG A 28 0.77 36.19 5.11
CA ARG A 28 -0.30 35.50 5.83
C ARG A 28 0.14 35.33 7.28
N PRO A 29 -0.72 35.61 8.28
CA PRO A 29 -0.38 35.38 9.68
C PRO A 29 -0.06 33.89 9.89
N ILE A 30 1.12 33.63 10.47
CA ILE A 30 1.52 32.27 10.84
C ILE A 30 0.70 31.88 12.07
N ILE A 31 -0.39 31.15 11.85
CA ILE A 31 -1.18 30.54 12.91
C ILE A 31 -0.30 29.48 13.58
N LYS A 32 0.20 29.77 14.78
CA LYS A 32 1.02 28.86 15.61
C LYS A 32 0.19 27.85 16.39
N GLU A 33 -1.12 27.84 16.19
CA GLU A 33 -1.97 26.81 16.77
C GLU A 33 -1.62 25.48 16.12
N ALA A 34 -1.07 24.59 16.94
CA ALA A 34 -0.65 23.27 16.53
C ALA A 34 -1.76 22.64 15.70
N ARG A 35 -1.45 22.38 14.42
CA ARG A 35 -2.27 21.57 13.52
C ARG A 35 -2.81 20.39 14.35
N GLN A 36 -4.08 20.44 14.71
CA GLN A 36 -4.76 19.24 15.12
C GLN A 36 -4.59 18.31 13.93
N LYS A 37 -3.94 17.16 14.15
CA LYS A 37 -3.81 16.15 13.10
C LYS A 37 -5.24 15.75 12.75
N GLU A 38 -5.76 16.35 11.70
CA GLU A 38 -6.97 15.86 11.06
C GLU A 38 -6.73 14.37 10.80
N LEU A 39 -7.63 13.54 11.33
CA LEU A 39 -7.70 12.13 11.00
C LEU A 39 -8.21 12.05 9.55
N ILE A 40 -7.35 12.44 8.61
CA ILE A 40 -7.48 12.11 7.20
C ILE A 40 -7.79 10.61 7.20
N ASN A 41 -8.87 10.23 6.51
CA ASN A 41 -9.25 8.85 6.24
C ASN A 41 -8.00 8.05 5.85
N ARG A 42 -7.34 7.47 6.86
CA ARG A 42 -6.26 6.53 6.64
C ARG A 42 -6.96 5.43 5.90
N ARG A 43 -6.54 5.18 4.66
CA ARG A 43 -6.74 3.86 4.03
C ARG A 43 -6.66 2.85 5.14
N ILE A 44 -7.77 2.16 5.40
CA ILE A 44 -7.90 1.19 6.47
C ILE A 44 -6.59 0.44 6.51
N SER A 45 -5.87 0.66 7.61
CA SER A 45 -4.60 0.02 7.84
C SER A 45 -4.94 -1.45 8.05
N GLU A 46 -4.94 -2.23 6.97
CA GLU A 46 -4.98 -3.71 6.99
C GLU A 46 -3.76 -4.31 7.73
N LYS A 47 -2.99 -3.50 8.50
CA LYS A 47 -1.89 -3.95 9.35
C LYS A 47 -2.30 -4.27 10.78
N GLU A 48 -3.51 -3.94 11.21
CA GLU A 48 -3.89 -4.10 12.62
C GLU A 48 -4.66 -5.39 12.94
N ASN A 49 -5.09 -6.17 11.94
CA ASN A 49 -5.91 -7.37 12.17
C ASN A 49 -5.27 -8.73 11.86
N THR A 50 -3.97 -8.82 11.58
CA THR A 50 -3.31 -10.13 11.39
C THR A 50 -1.89 -10.16 11.97
N LYS A 51 -1.80 -10.09 13.30
CA LYS A 51 -0.72 -10.77 14.03
C LYS A 51 -1.26 -12.04 14.69
N ILE A 52 -2.05 -12.80 13.94
CA ILE A 52 -2.25 -14.22 14.23
C ILE A 52 -0.97 -14.88 13.72
N ALA A 53 -0.23 -15.55 14.60
CA ALA A 53 1.08 -16.11 14.33
C ALA A 53 1.10 -16.81 12.96
N SER A 54 1.87 -16.25 12.03
CA SER A 54 1.89 -16.64 10.62
C SER A 54 2.56 -18.00 10.35
N SER A 55 2.92 -18.76 11.39
CA SER A 55 3.61 -20.04 11.27
C SER A 55 2.72 -21.18 10.78
N GLU A 56 1.39 -21.07 10.90
CA GLU A 56 0.44 -22.08 10.39
C GLU A 56 -0.04 -21.81 8.95
N PHE A 57 0.17 -20.60 8.43
CA PHE A 57 -0.34 -20.23 7.12
C PHE A 57 0.73 -20.41 6.04
N VAL A 58 0.64 -21.53 5.32
CA VAL A 58 1.46 -21.76 4.11
C VAL A 58 0.96 -20.88 2.97
N ASN A 59 1.84 -20.04 2.41
CA ASN A 59 1.52 -19.22 1.25
C ASN A 59 1.39 -20.09 -0.01
N LEU A 60 0.15 -20.41 -0.40
CA LEU A 60 -0.15 -21.14 -1.63
C LEU A 60 -0.15 -20.18 -2.83
N GLY A 61 0.85 -20.30 -3.70
CA GLY A 61 0.91 -19.57 -4.96
C GLY A 61 0.14 -20.27 -6.08
N PHE A 62 -1.18 -20.12 -6.12
CA PHE A 62 -2.00 -20.68 -7.20
C PHE A 62 -1.98 -19.77 -8.44
N LYS A 63 -1.88 -20.38 -9.64
CA LYS A 63 -2.17 -19.68 -10.90
C LYS A 63 -3.61 -19.98 -11.30
N VAL A 64 -4.45 -18.95 -11.40
CA VAL A 64 -5.83 -19.11 -11.89
C VAL A 64 -6.07 -18.26 -13.13
N PRO A 65 -6.93 -18.73 -14.06
CA PRO A 65 -7.39 -17.92 -15.17
C PRO A 65 -7.95 -16.56 -14.74
N ARG A 66 -7.76 -15.56 -15.60
CA ARG A 66 -8.21 -14.17 -15.37
C ARG A 66 -9.71 -14.10 -15.08
N GLU A 67 -10.51 -14.81 -15.86
CA GLU A 67 -11.97 -14.83 -15.74
C GLU A 67 -12.42 -15.38 -14.38
N PHE A 68 -11.74 -16.42 -13.87
CA PHE A 68 -12.04 -16.97 -12.56
C PHE A 68 -11.69 -15.98 -11.44
N ARG A 69 -10.52 -15.34 -11.51
CA ARG A 69 -10.12 -14.30 -10.55
C ARG A 69 -11.10 -13.12 -10.54
N HIS A 70 -11.63 -12.73 -11.70
CA HIS A 70 -12.60 -11.65 -11.79
C HIS A 70 -13.93 -12.02 -11.11
N ARG A 71 -14.44 -13.23 -11.35
CA ARG A 71 -15.65 -13.74 -10.70
C ARG A 71 -15.50 -13.76 -9.18
N LEU A 72 -14.39 -14.28 -8.66
CA LEU A 72 -14.15 -14.29 -7.21
C LEU A 72 -14.12 -12.89 -6.61
N ARG A 73 -13.50 -11.91 -7.30
CA ARG A 73 -13.52 -10.52 -6.82
C ARG A 73 -14.92 -9.92 -6.81
N LYS A 74 -15.76 -10.25 -7.80
CA LYS A 74 -17.15 -9.80 -7.84
C LYS A 74 -17.96 -10.37 -6.68
N ILE A 75 -17.75 -11.65 -6.35
CA ILE A 75 -18.39 -12.32 -5.21
C ILE A 75 -17.92 -11.71 -3.90
N ALA A 76 -16.61 -11.53 -3.74
CA ALA A 76 -16.01 -10.89 -2.57
C ALA A 76 -16.59 -9.48 -2.32
N ALA A 77 -16.72 -8.68 -3.39
CA ALA A 77 -17.32 -7.35 -3.31
C ALA A 77 -18.81 -7.36 -2.97
N ALA A 78 -19.54 -8.44 -3.25
CA ALA A 78 -20.95 -8.57 -2.90
C ALA A 78 -21.16 -9.02 -1.45
N GLN A 79 -20.16 -9.65 -0.84
CA GLN A 79 -20.20 -10.19 0.51
C GLN A 79 -19.37 -9.39 1.52
N ASP A 80 -18.76 -8.27 1.09
CA ASP A 80 -17.86 -7.41 1.88
C ASP A 80 -16.69 -8.15 2.56
N VAL A 81 -16.24 -9.26 1.96
CA VAL A 81 -15.14 -10.10 2.46
C VAL A 81 -13.91 -10.03 1.55
N THR A 82 -12.77 -10.46 2.07
CA THR A 82 -11.54 -10.53 1.28
C THR A 82 -11.54 -11.71 0.31
N LEU A 83 -10.77 -11.59 -0.79
CA LEU A 83 -10.62 -12.68 -1.76
C LEU A 83 -10.11 -13.99 -1.12
N VAL A 84 -9.27 -13.88 -0.08
CA VAL A 84 -8.69 -15.04 0.60
C VAL A 84 -9.73 -15.77 1.44
N GLU A 85 -10.63 -15.02 2.10
CA GLU A 85 -11.73 -15.61 2.89
C GLU A 85 -12.72 -16.36 2.00
N VAL A 86 -13.11 -15.79 0.86
CA VAL A 86 -13.97 -16.46 -0.13
C VAL A 86 -13.36 -17.79 -0.58
N LEU A 87 -12.04 -17.84 -0.79
CA LEU A 87 -11.36 -19.08 -1.17
C LEU A 87 -11.37 -20.11 -0.05
N ARG A 88 -11.18 -19.70 1.20
CA ARG A 88 -11.26 -20.60 2.36
C ARG A 88 -12.66 -21.18 2.53
N GLU A 89 -13.68 -20.34 2.43
CA GLU A 89 -15.08 -20.79 2.49
C GLU A 89 -15.42 -21.75 1.35
N ALA A 90 -14.99 -21.45 0.12
CA ALA A 90 -15.21 -22.32 -1.02
C ALA A 90 -14.58 -23.71 -0.82
N ILE A 91 -13.37 -23.77 -0.26
CA ILE A 91 -12.71 -25.05 0.06
C ILE A 91 -13.47 -25.78 1.17
N ASN A 92 -13.85 -25.10 2.26
CA ASN A 92 -14.62 -25.72 3.35
C ASN A 92 -15.96 -26.30 2.86
N LEU A 93 -16.64 -25.61 1.94
CA LEU A 93 -17.86 -26.12 1.32
C LEU A 93 -17.57 -27.33 0.43
N TYR A 94 -16.52 -27.27 -0.38
CA TYR A 94 -16.09 -28.38 -1.21
C TYR A 94 -15.78 -29.62 -0.35
N GLU A 95 -15.04 -29.47 0.74
CA GLU A 95 -14.73 -30.55 1.67
C GLU A 95 -15.98 -31.13 2.31
N LYS A 96 -16.93 -30.30 2.77
CA LYS A 96 -18.20 -30.79 3.34
C LYS A 96 -18.99 -31.63 2.34
N HIS A 97 -19.02 -31.24 1.07
CA HIS A 97 -19.73 -31.98 0.02
C HIS A 97 -19.02 -33.26 -0.41
N HIS A 98 -17.68 -33.30 -0.39
CA HIS A 98 -16.91 -34.46 -0.87
C HIS A 98 -16.53 -35.45 0.24
N THR A 99 -16.43 -35.00 1.50
CA THR A 99 -16.19 -35.89 2.65
C THR A 99 -17.47 -36.55 3.14
N SER A 100 -18.65 -36.07 2.74
CA SER A 100 -19.94 -36.73 3.00
C SER A 100 -20.31 -37.82 1.99
N GLU A 101 -19.49 -38.03 0.95
CA GLU A 101 -19.66 -39.09 -0.05
C GLU A 101 -18.71 -40.30 0.15
N ILE A 102 -18.03 -40.39 1.30
CA ILE A 102 -17.25 -41.57 1.72
C ILE A 102 -17.85 -42.12 3.03
#